data_AF-A0A1J8QII5-F1
#
_entry.id   AF-A0A1J8QII5-F1
#
_cell.length_a   1.000
_cell.length_b   1.000
_cell.length_c   1.000
_cell.angle_alpha   90.00
_cell.angle_beta   90.00
_cell.angle_gamma   90.00
#
_symmetry.space_group_name_H-M   'P 1'
#
loop_
_entity.id
_entity.type
_entity.pdbx_description
1 polymer ?
#
loop_
_entity_poly.entity_id
_entity_poly.type
_entity_poly.pdbx_seq_one_letter_code
_entity_poly.pdbx_strand_id
1 'polypeptide(L)'
;MLTAQQYLRRYAQFTEGVDQQCCFLTSLALHCPGLHLVDASVWISVVMSLAVFDISKVVENGVEITPKLDPTLGTISHPKPFKCSIKPRSAKAIALIQQDANY
;
A
#
# COMPACT_ATOMS: atom_id res chain seq x y z
N MET A 1 -3.49 20.24 6.82
CA MET A 1 -3.62 19.60 8.14
C MET A 1 -4.98 18.94 8.37
N LEU A 2 -6.09 19.50 7.85
CA LEU A 2 -7.44 18.92 8.01
C LEU A 2 -7.65 17.58 7.30
N THR A 3 -6.97 17.34 6.17
CA THR A 3 -7.07 16.10 5.39
C THR A 3 -6.48 14.88 6.09
N ALA A 4 -5.40 15.05 6.87
CA ALA A 4 -4.76 13.96 7.60
C ALA A 4 -5.61 13.46 8.78
N GLN A 5 -6.22 14.39 9.54
CA GLN A 5 -7.17 14.01 10.61
C GLN A 5 -8.46 13.42 10.05
N GLN A 6 -8.97 13.93 8.93
CA GLN A 6 -10.13 13.34 8.24
C GLN A 6 -9.81 11.94 7.71
N TYR A 7 -8.60 11.73 7.19
CA TYR A 7 -8.14 10.40 6.78
C TYR A 7 -8.09 9.43 7.95
N LEU A 8 -7.48 9.82 9.08
CA LEU A 8 -7.40 8.97 10.28
C LEU A 8 -8.78 8.61 10.85
N ARG A 9 -9.74 9.54 10.85
CA ARG A 9 -11.13 9.22 11.24
C ARG A 9 -11.78 8.22 10.29
N ARG A 10 -11.57 8.38 8.98
CA ARG A 10 -12.14 7.50 7.96
C ARG A 10 -11.47 6.11 7.97
N TYR A 11 -10.19 6.06 8.33
CA TYR A 11 -9.42 4.84 8.55
C TYR A 11 -9.92 4.06 9.77
N ALA A 12 -10.16 4.74 10.90
CA ALA A 12 -10.74 4.12 12.10
C ALA A 12 -12.13 3.51 11.84
N GLN A 13 -12.96 4.18 11.04
CA GLN A 13 -14.25 3.61 10.59
C GLN A 13 -14.11 2.41 9.63
N PHE A 14 -13.03 2.35 8.85
CA PHE A 14 -12.79 1.23 7.95
C PHE A 14 -12.32 -0.02 8.72
N THR A 15 -11.43 0.15 9.71
CA THR A 15 -10.93 -0.96 10.55
C THR A 15 -12.04 -1.64 11.34
N GLU A 16 -12.99 -0.87 11.89
CA GLU A 16 -14.17 -1.40 12.59
C GLU A 16 -15.03 -2.31 11.69
N GLY A 17 -15.07 -2.04 10.38
CA GLY A 17 -15.82 -2.85 9.42
C GLY A 17 -15.12 -4.16 9.02
N VAL A 18 -13.79 -4.16 8.95
CA VAL A 18 -13.01 -5.35 8.53
C VAL A 18 -12.94 -6.40 9.65
N ASP A 19 -12.82 -5.97 10.91
CA ASP A 19 -12.92 -6.86 12.07
C ASP A 19 -14.30 -7.56 12.15
N GLN A 20 -15.36 -6.82 11.79
CA GLN A 20 -16.72 -7.35 11.75
C GLN A 20 -16.90 -8.39 10.61
N GLN A 21 -16.22 -8.21 9.47
CA GLN A 21 -16.40 -9.06 8.29
C GLN A 21 -15.68 -10.41 8.40
N CYS A 22 -14.61 -10.51 9.19
CA CYS A 22 -13.95 -11.79 9.49
C CYS A 22 -14.78 -12.73 10.38
N CYS A 23 -15.79 -12.21 11.09
CA CYS A 23 -16.54 -12.97 12.09
C CYS A 23 -17.74 -13.78 11.55
N PHE A 24 -18.14 -13.65 10.27
CA PHE A 24 -19.39 -14.24 9.81
C PHE A 24 -19.34 -15.73 9.40
N LEU A 25 -18.16 -16.35 9.24
CA LEU A 25 -18.08 -17.73 8.70
C LEU A 25 -17.36 -18.78 9.55
N THR A 26 -16.82 -18.46 10.74
CA THR A 26 -16.19 -19.49 11.60
C THR A 26 -16.51 -19.29 13.07
N SER A 27 -17.21 -20.25 13.67
CA SER A 27 -17.49 -20.36 15.11
C SER A 27 -16.26 -20.67 15.98
N LEU A 28 -15.07 -20.25 15.56
CA LEU A 28 -13.85 -20.22 16.36
C LEU A 28 -13.06 -18.98 15.95
N ALA A 29 -12.90 -18.03 16.86
CA ALA A 29 -12.22 -16.77 16.63
C ALA A 29 -10.71 -17.00 16.42
N LEU A 30 -10.30 -17.36 15.21
CA LEU A 30 -8.89 -17.33 14.81
C LEU A 30 -8.56 -15.92 14.34
N HIS A 31 -8.55 -14.97 15.27
CA HIS A 31 -8.03 -13.64 15.00
C HIS A 31 -6.53 -13.76 14.70
N CYS A 32 -6.09 -13.26 13.54
CA CYS A 32 -4.67 -13.26 13.21
C CYS A 32 -3.95 -12.38 14.24
N PRO A 33 -3.05 -12.92 15.09
CA PRO A 33 -2.37 -12.13 16.11
C PRO A 33 -1.49 -11.04 15.49
N GLY A 34 -1.17 -11.17 14.20
CA GLY A 34 -0.41 -10.20 13.43
C GLY A 34 -1.26 -9.09 12.79
N LEU A 35 -2.58 -9.04 12.98
CA LEU A 35 -3.43 -8.07 12.25
C LEU A 35 -2.99 -6.62 12.49
N HIS A 36 -2.84 -6.21 13.75
CA HIS A 36 -2.43 -4.85 14.09
C HIS A 36 -1.00 -4.53 13.61
N LEU A 37 -0.12 -5.53 13.62
CA LEU A 37 1.25 -5.36 13.14
C LEU A 37 1.28 -5.17 11.62
N VAL A 38 0.51 -5.96 10.88
CA VAL A 38 0.37 -5.84 9.43
C VAL A 38 -0.23 -4.49 9.07
N ASP A 39 -1.28 -4.08 9.76
CA ASP A 39 -1.96 -2.81 9.52
C ASP A 39 -0.99 -1.62 9.68
N ALA A 40 -0.31 -1.53 10.82
CA ALA A 40 0.64 -0.45 11.09
C ALA A 40 1.86 -0.47 10.15
N SER A 41 2.42 -1.65 9.87
CA SER A 41 3.62 -1.78 9.02
C SER A 41 3.33 -1.45 7.55
N VAL A 42 2.20 -1.92 7.00
CA VAL A 42 1.77 -1.60 5.63
C VAL A 42 1.46 -0.10 5.53
N TRP A 43 0.75 0.45 6.51
CA TRP A 43 0.44 1.87 6.57
C TRP A 43 1.70 2.74 6.49
N ILE A 44 2.67 2.48 7.37
CA ILE A 44 3.93 3.22 7.41
C ILE A 44 4.71 3.05 6.10
N SER A 45 4.79 1.83 5.57
CA SER A 45 5.49 1.55 4.31
C SER A 45 4.90 2.33 3.13
N VAL A 46 3.58 2.40 3.03
CA VAL A 46 2.87 3.14 1.98
C VAL A 46 3.10 4.65 2.13
N VAL A 47 2.95 5.19 3.33
CA VAL A 47 3.13 6.63 3.59
C VAL A 47 4.56 7.07 3.30
N MET A 48 5.57 6.32 3.74
CA MET A 48 6.97 6.62 3.47
C MET A 48 7.28 6.56 1.96
N SER A 49 6.77 5.54 1.28
CA SER A 49 6.94 5.42 -0.18
C SER A 49 6.29 6.60 -0.91
N LEU A 50 5.08 7.00 -0.53
CA LEU A 50 4.37 8.14 -1.12
C LEU A 50 4.95 9.50 -0.70
N ALA A 51 5.74 9.56 0.37
CA ALA A 51 6.44 10.78 0.77
C ALA A 51 7.63 11.06 -0.17
N VAL A 52 8.33 10.01 -0.59
CA VAL A 52 9.57 10.09 -1.39
C VAL A 52 9.29 9.99 -2.89
N PHE A 53 8.37 9.11 -3.29
CA PHE A 53 8.08 8.76 -4.67
C PHE A 53 6.71 9.24 -5.13
N ASP A 54 6.62 9.51 -6.42
CA ASP A 54 5.40 9.67 -7.18
C ASP A 54 5.18 8.41 -8.03
N ILE A 55 4.07 7.73 -7.80
CA ILE A 55 3.73 6.44 -8.42
C ILE A 55 2.60 6.70 -9.41
N SER A 56 2.90 6.52 -10.69
CA SER A 56 2.00 6.82 -11.81
C SER A 56 1.88 5.61 -12.76
N LYS A 57 0.81 5.61 -13.57
CA LYS A 57 0.64 4.63 -14.64
C LYS A 57 1.74 4.81 -15.70
N VAL A 58 2.16 3.71 -16.31
CA VAL A 58 3.11 3.78 -17.43
C VAL A 58 2.35 4.19 -18.68
N VAL A 59 2.94 5.14 -19.42
CA VAL A 59 2.49 5.54 -20.74
C VAL A 59 3.39 4.84 -21.76
N GLU A 60 2.86 3.86 -22.48
CA GLU A 60 3.54 3.25 -23.62
C GLU A 60 2.81 3.69 -24.89
N ASN A 61 3.54 4.26 -25.85
CA ASN A 61 2.99 4.71 -27.13
C ASN A 61 1.83 5.73 -27.02
N GLY A 62 1.83 6.56 -25.97
CA GLY A 62 0.79 7.58 -25.75
C GLY A 62 -0.51 7.06 -25.12
N VAL A 63 -0.57 5.77 -24.76
CA VAL A 63 -1.72 5.18 -24.07
C VAL A 63 -1.34 4.85 -22.63
N GLU A 64 -2.15 5.33 -21.68
CA GLU A 64 -2.02 4.95 -20.27
C GLU A 64 -2.40 3.48 -20.08
N ILE A 65 -1.43 2.66 -19.69
CA ILE A 65 -1.69 1.25 -19.39
C ILE A 65 -2.24 1.16 -17.96
N THR A 66 -3.51 0.77 -17.84
CA THR A 66 -4.07 0.40 -16.54
C THR A 66 -3.70 -1.06 -16.24
N PRO A 67 -3.03 -1.34 -15.12
CA PRO A 67 -2.62 -2.71 -14.77
C PRO A 67 -3.85 -3.58 -14.54
N LYS A 68 -3.83 -4.81 -15.06
CA LYS A 68 -4.89 -5.80 -14.80
C LYS A 68 -4.67 -6.40 -13.42
N LEU A 69 -5.72 -6.40 -12.60
CA LEU A 69 -5.71 -7.02 -11.28
C LEU A 69 -5.97 -8.52 -11.42
N ASP A 70 -4.92 -9.26 -11.78
CA ASP A 70 -4.97 -10.72 -11.84
C ASP A 70 -4.21 -11.30 -10.63
N PRO A 71 -4.90 -11.90 -9.66
CA PRO A 71 -4.23 -12.58 -8.56
C PRO A 71 -3.60 -13.90 -9.02
N THR A 72 -2.44 -14.22 -8.46
CA THR A 72 -1.82 -15.55 -8.61
C THR A 72 -2.60 -16.58 -7.78
N LEU A 73 -2.83 -17.77 -8.35
CA LEU A 73 -3.43 -18.90 -7.65
C LEU A 73 -2.38 -19.55 -6.75
N GLY A 74 -2.49 -19.40 -5.43
CA GLY A 74 -1.59 -19.98 -4.44
C GLY A 74 -2.05 -19.70 -3.01
N THR A 75 -1.31 -20.21 -2.02
CA THR A 75 -1.60 -19.98 -0.58
C THR A 75 -1.55 -18.50 -0.20
N ILE A 76 -0.77 -17.70 -0.94
CA ILE A 76 -0.69 -16.25 -0.79
C ILE A 76 -0.99 -15.62 -2.15
N SER A 77 -2.10 -14.89 -2.21
CA SER A 77 -2.51 -14.15 -3.40
C SER A 77 -1.69 -12.87 -3.53
N HIS A 78 -0.76 -12.85 -4.49
CA HIS A 78 -0.09 -11.63 -4.94
C HIS A 78 -0.56 -11.27 -6.36
N PRO A 79 -0.61 -9.99 -6.72
CA PRO A 79 -0.88 -9.59 -8.09
C PRO A 79 0.25 -10.07 -9.01
N LYS A 80 -0.08 -10.42 -10.26
CA LYS A 80 0.92 -10.66 -11.30
C LYS A 80 1.82 -9.42 -11.50
N PRO A 81 3.09 -9.61 -11.92
CA PRO A 81 3.97 -8.48 -12.22
C PRO A 81 3.33 -7.50 -13.20
N PHE A 82 3.29 -6.22 -12.83
CA PHE A 82 2.74 -5.14 -13.64
C PHE A 82 3.76 -4.01 -13.78
N LYS A 83 3.68 -3.26 -14.88
CA LYS A 83 4.53 -2.10 -15.12
C LYS A 83 3.96 -0.87 -14.40
N CYS A 84 4.80 -0.16 -13.66
CA CYS A 84 4.48 1.12 -13.01
C CYS A 84 5.62 2.12 -13.21
N SER A 85 5.30 3.42 -13.21
CA SER A 85 6.29 4.50 -13.28
C SER A 85 6.48 5.06 -11.87
N ILE A 86 7.67 4.86 -11.31
CA ILE A 86 8.05 5.37 -9.98
C ILE A 86 9.11 6.44 -10.18
N LYS A 87 8.80 7.68 -9.79
CA LYS A 87 9.73 8.81 -9.92
C LYS A 87 9.92 9.48 -8.56
N PRO A 88 11.13 9.83 -8.15
CA PRO A 88 11.34 10.58 -6.91
C PRO A 88 10.72 11.98 -7.04
N ARG A 89 10.02 12.44 -6.00
CA ARG A 89 9.27 13.72 -6.02
C ARG A 89 10.16 14.96 -6.00
N SER A 90 11.36 14.87 -5.42
CA SER A 90 12.25 16.03 -5.23
C SER A 90 13.74 15.69 -5.33
N ALA A 91 14.57 16.69 -5.64
CA ALA A 91 16.02 16.55 -5.62
C ALA A 91 16.56 16.15 -4.24
N LYS A 92 15.90 16.59 -3.15
CA LYS A 92 16.23 16.15 -1.78
C LYS A 92 15.94 14.66 -1.58
N ALA A 93 14.84 14.16 -2.13
CA ALA A 93 14.52 12.72 -2.09
C ALA A 93 15.57 11.90 -2.85
N ILE A 94 16.04 12.37 -4.01
CA ILE A 94 17.13 11.73 -4.76
C ILE A 94 18.41 11.68 -3.93
N ALA A 95 18.80 12.80 -3.32
CA ALA A 95 20.00 12.86 -2.48
C ALA A 95 19.92 11.90 -1.29
N LEU A 96 18.75 11.79 -0.64
CA LEU A 96 18.54 10.82 0.45
C LEU A 96 18.69 9.37 -0.02
N ILE A 97 18.10 9.01 -1.17
CA ILE A 97 18.20 7.64 -1.71
C ILE A 97 19.65 7.30 -2.09
N GLN A 98 20.36 8.25 -2.68
CA GLN A 98 21.75 8.07 -3.12
C GLN A 98 22.75 8.07 -1.96
N GLN A 99 22.41 8.70 -0.84
CA GLN A 99 23.28 8.73 0.34
C GLN A 99 23.48 7.32 0.93
N ASP A 100 22.43 6.51 0.99
CA ASP A 100 22.48 5.17 1.59
C ASP A 100 23.01 4.09 0.62
N ALA A 101 22.92 4.31 -0.70
CA ALA A 101 23.36 3.35 -1.71
C ALA A 101 24.90 3.23 -1.86
N ASN A 102 25.67 4.07 -1.17
CA ASN A 102 27.13 4.14 -1.26
C ASN A 102 27.86 3.44 -0.09
N TYR A 103 27.20 2.52 0.62
CA TYR A 103 27.79 1.66 1.65
C TYR A 103 27.84 0.21 1.19
#